data_AF-A0A1D2W9L7-F1
#
_entry.id   AF-A0A1D2W9L7-F1
#
_cell.length_a   1.000
_cell.length_b   1.000
_cell.length_c   1.000
_cell.angle_alpha   90.00
_cell.angle_beta   90.00
_cell.angle_gamma   90.00
#
_symmetry.space_group_name_H-M   'P 1'
#
loop_
_entity.id
_entity.type
_entity.pdbx_description
1 polymer ?
#
loop_
_entity_poly.entity_id
_entity_poly.type
_entity_poly.pdbx_seq_one_letter_code
_entity_poly.pdbx_strand_id
1 'polypeptide(L)'
;MVELGFLDCFEILIPDFVEEIVLILCEGKLKAGFYNEINKLKELEAERKIDIIYCNYGIDWPENRNKLINTEDDMILEVAVATDSILFTADKGLRDKAVSIKQPVIYISPKFQKGIKKLAERFE
;
A
#
# COMPACT_ATOMS: atom_id res chain seq x y z
N MET A 1 -11.18 -2.91 -3.62
CA MET A 1 -11.40 -3.78 -2.43
C MET A 1 -12.34 -3.10 -1.45
N VAL A 2 -12.06 -1.84 -1.09
CA VAL A 2 -12.98 -0.99 -0.32
C VAL A 2 -14.38 -0.98 -0.94
N GLU A 3 -14.51 -0.63 -2.22
CA GLU A 3 -15.81 -0.62 -2.94
C GLU A 3 -16.54 -1.97 -2.98
N LEU A 4 -15.83 -3.07 -2.74
CA LEU A 4 -16.42 -4.42 -2.71
C LEU A 4 -16.80 -4.86 -1.29
N GLY A 5 -16.66 -3.99 -0.29
CA GLY A 5 -17.00 -4.27 1.11
C GLY A 5 -15.98 -5.14 1.87
N PHE A 6 -14.83 -5.45 1.27
CA PHE A 6 -13.85 -6.35 1.89
C PHE A 6 -13.03 -5.69 3.00
N LEU A 7 -13.08 -4.35 3.12
CA LEU A 7 -12.24 -3.58 4.02
C LEU A 7 -13.06 -2.72 5.02
N ASP A 8 -14.36 -2.95 5.16
CA ASP A 8 -15.28 -2.11 5.95
C ASP A 8 -14.98 -2.07 7.46
N CYS A 9 -14.11 -2.94 7.96
CA CYS A 9 -13.69 -2.99 9.36
C CYS A 9 -12.18 -2.78 9.53
N PHE A 10 -11.51 -2.25 8.50
CA PHE A 10 -10.08 -1.97 8.52
C PHE A 10 -9.82 -0.48 8.40
N GLU A 11 -8.88 0.01 9.21
CA GLU A 11 -8.26 1.32 9.03
C GLU A 11 -7.11 1.16 8.03
N ILE A 12 -6.95 2.13 7.13
CA ILE A 12 -5.88 2.12 6.15
C ILE A 12 -4.70 2.91 6.70
N LEU A 13 -3.60 2.21 6.97
CA LEU A 13 -2.35 2.84 7.36
C LEU A 13 -1.59 3.33 6.13
N ILE A 14 -1.27 4.63 6.07
CA ILE A 14 -0.39 5.21 5.06
C ILE A 14 0.83 5.81 5.78
N PRO A 15 2.00 5.17 5.69
CA PRO A 15 3.25 5.74 6.20
C PRO A 15 3.68 6.96 5.38
N ASP A 16 4.19 7.99 6.06
CA ASP A 16 4.61 9.27 5.48
C ASP A 16 5.68 9.14 4.39
N PHE A 17 6.62 8.22 4.56
CA PHE A 17 7.71 7.99 3.61
C PHE A 17 7.26 7.35 2.28
N VAL A 18 6.07 6.75 2.20
CA VAL A 18 5.64 6.05 0.97
C VAL A 18 5.56 7.00 -0.22
N GLU A 19 5.11 8.23 0.01
CA GLU A 19 5.08 9.23 -1.05
C GLU A 19 6.49 9.57 -1.54
N GLU A 20 7.45 9.73 -0.63
CA GLU A 20 8.85 10.01 -0.96
C GLU A 20 9.51 8.84 -1.72
N ILE A 21 9.23 7.59 -1.35
CA ILE A 21 9.65 6.40 -2.12
C ILE A 21 9.12 6.49 -3.55
N VAL A 22 7.84 6.78 -3.73
CA VAL A 22 7.22 6.92 -5.06
C VAL A 22 7.84 8.08 -5.84
N LEU A 23 8.13 9.21 -5.19
CA LEU A 23 8.79 10.36 -5.82
C LEU A 23 10.17 10.01 -6.38
N ILE A 24 10.94 9.17 -5.68
CA ILE A 24 12.33 8.82 -6.03
C ILE A 24 12.40 7.67 -7.03
N LEU A 25 11.51 6.68 -6.90
CA LEU A 25 11.61 5.42 -7.63
C LEU A 25 10.69 5.32 -8.85
N CYS A 26 9.56 6.03 -8.83
CA CYS A 26 8.55 5.90 -9.86
C CYS A 26 8.50 7.12 -10.79
N GLU A 27 8.27 6.87 -12.08
CA GLU A 27 8.13 7.91 -13.09
C GLU A 27 6.88 7.68 -13.96
N GLY A 28 6.42 8.76 -14.61
CA GLY A 28 5.32 8.72 -15.58
C GLY A 28 4.03 8.07 -15.04
N LYS A 29 3.59 7.00 -15.70
CA LYS A 29 2.31 6.34 -15.40
C LYS A 29 2.24 5.70 -14.02
N LEU A 30 3.36 5.20 -13.49
CA LEU A 30 3.38 4.56 -12.17
C LEU A 30 3.15 5.59 -11.07
N LYS A 31 3.89 6.70 -11.13
CA LYS A 31 3.72 7.83 -10.22
C LYS A 31 2.30 8.41 -10.28
N ALA A 32 1.78 8.64 -11.48
CA ALA A 32 0.40 9.11 -11.65
C ALA A 32 -0.63 8.12 -11.09
N GLY A 33 -0.41 6.82 -11.28
CA GLY A 33 -1.28 5.77 -10.74
C GLY A 33 -1.34 5.77 -9.22
N PHE A 34 -0.20 5.95 -8.54
CA PHE A 34 -0.15 6.08 -7.08
C PHE A 34 -0.99 7.27 -6.59
N TYR A 35 -0.77 8.46 -7.15
CA TYR A 35 -1.50 9.66 -6.72
C TYR A 35 -3.00 9.57 -6.99
N ASN A 36 -3.41 8.95 -8.10
CA ASN A 36 -4.81 8.69 -8.38
C ASN A 36 -5.44 7.78 -7.31
N GLU A 37 -4.75 6.74 -6.89
CA GLU A 37 -5.24 5.83 -5.84
C GLU A 37 -5.32 6.55 -4.48
N ILE A 38 -4.28 7.31 -4.11
CA ILE A 38 -4.28 8.10 -2.86
C ILE A 38 -5.43 9.11 -2.85
N ASN A 39 -5.69 9.80 -3.96
CA ASN A 39 -6.81 10.73 -4.06
C ASN A 39 -8.15 10.01 -3.91
N LYS A 40 -8.33 8.85 -4.54
CA LYS A 40 -9.54 8.04 -4.38
C LYS A 40 -9.73 7.56 -2.93
N LEU A 41 -8.66 7.18 -2.23
CA LEU A 41 -8.73 6.84 -0.81
C LEU A 41 -9.17 8.04 0.03
N LYS A 42 -8.62 9.24 -0.22
CA LYS A 42 -9.04 10.48 0.46
C LYS A 42 -10.51 10.85 0.17
N GLU A 43 -10.98 10.63 -1.04
CA GLU A 43 -12.41 10.79 -1.39
C GLU A 43 -13.29 9.83 -0.58
N LEU A 44 -12.91 8.54 -0.51
CA LEU A 44 -13.62 7.54 0.27
C LEU A 44 -13.60 7.83 1.78
N GLU A 45 -12.50 8.36 2.31
CA GLU A 45 -12.38 8.84 3.68
C GLU A 45 -13.31 10.03 3.94
N ALA A 46 -13.35 11.02 3.03
CA ALA A 46 -14.25 12.17 3.14
C ALA A 46 -15.74 11.76 3.10
N GLU A 47 -16.07 10.68 2.38
CA GLU A 47 -17.38 10.05 2.35
C GLU A 47 -17.66 9.15 3.57
N ARG A 48 -16.72 9.04 4.53
CA ARG A 48 -16.78 8.20 5.73
C ARG A 48 -16.97 6.71 5.43
N LYS A 49 -16.41 6.24 4.31
CA LYS A 49 -16.43 4.82 3.93
C LYS A 49 -15.25 4.04 4.50
N ILE A 50 -14.14 4.74 4.79
CA ILE A 50 -12.92 4.21 5.40
C ILE A 50 -12.33 5.26 6.32
N ASP A 51 -11.44 4.82 7.21
CA ASP A 51 -10.59 5.70 8.01
C ASP A 51 -9.13 5.54 7.56
N ILE A 52 -8.39 6.64 7.42
CA ILE A 52 -6.97 6.63 7.06
C ILE A 52 -6.13 7.10 8.26
N ILE A 53 -5.16 6.27 8.64
CA ILE A 53 -4.15 6.61 9.64
C ILE A 53 -2.88 7.04 8.93
N TYR A 54 -2.55 8.32 9.03
CA TYR A 54 -1.27 8.85 8.60
C TYR A 54 -0.23 8.60 9.68
N CYS A 55 0.77 7.77 9.38
CA CYS A 55 1.79 7.39 10.34
C CYS A 55 3.10 8.10 10.03
N ASN A 56 3.57 8.92 10.97
CA ASN A 56 4.95 9.41 10.96
C ASN A 56 5.81 8.39 11.69
N TYR A 57 6.51 7.56 10.91
CA TYR A 57 7.30 6.46 11.45
C TYR A 57 8.79 6.82 11.63
N GLY A 58 9.24 7.96 11.10
CA GLY A 58 10.60 8.47 11.31
C GLY A 58 11.69 7.50 10.83
N ILE A 59 11.69 7.17 9.53
CA ILE A 59 12.69 6.24 8.96
C ILE A 59 14.01 6.93 8.64
N ASP A 60 15.11 6.22 8.91
CA ASP A 60 16.44 6.56 8.42
C ASP A 60 16.51 6.40 6.89
N TRP A 61 16.53 7.54 6.18
CA TRP A 61 16.54 7.54 4.72
C TRP A 61 17.81 6.92 4.13
N PRO A 62 17.69 5.98 3.17
CA PRO A 62 18.84 5.45 2.46
C PRO A 62 19.64 6.53 1.73
N GLU A 63 20.97 6.45 1.79
CA GLU A 63 21.88 7.48 1.24
C GLU A 63 21.72 7.74 -0.27
N ASN A 64 21.18 6.77 -1.01
CA ASN A 64 21.01 6.88 -2.45
C ASN A 64 19.92 5.95 -2.97
N ARG A 65 19.50 6.22 -4.21
CA ARG A 65 18.46 5.47 -4.93
C ARG A 65 18.71 3.95 -4.97
N ASN A 66 19.95 3.51 -5.16
CA ASN A 66 20.24 2.08 -5.24
C ASN A 66 20.07 1.39 -3.88
N LYS A 67 20.44 2.05 -2.78
CA LYS A 67 20.15 1.54 -1.44
C LYS A 67 18.65 1.50 -1.21
N LEU A 68 17.93 2.57 -1.57
CA LEU A 68 16.47 2.63 -1.45
C LEU A 68 15.77 1.45 -2.14
N ILE A 69 16.16 1.14 -3.39
CA ILE A 69 15.63 -0.01 -4.15
C ILE A 69 15.76 -1.34 -3.38
N ASN A 70 16.84 -1.50 -2.62
CA ASN A 70 17.09 -2.74 -1.91
C ASN A 70 16.42 -2.79 -0.53
N THR A 71 16.04 -1.65 0.04
CA THR A 71 15.55 -1.53 1.43
C THR A 71 14.09 -1.12 1.52
N GLU A 72 13.44 -0.66 0.46
CA GLU A 72 12.05 -0.17 0.46
C GLU A 72 11.05 -1.19 1.04
N ASP A 73 11.18 -2.46 0.66
CA ASP A 73 10.34 -3.53 1.19
C ASP A 73 10.53 -3.68 2.70
N ASP A 74 11.77 -3.60 3.16
CA ASP A 74 12.12 -3.80 4.56
C ASP A 74 11.58 -2.64 5.40
N MET A 75 11.64 -1.41 4.87
CA MET A 75 11.01 -0.22 5.46
C MET A 75 9.48 -0.38 5.59
N ILE A 76 8.81 -0.88 4.53
CA ILE A 76 7.36 -1.14 4.56
C ILE A 76 7.01 -2.21 5.60
N LEU A 77 7.81 -3.29 5.66
CA LEU A 77 7.59 -4.39 6.60
C LEU A 77 7.85 -3.97 8.05
N GLU A 78 8.85 -3.14 8.30
CA GLU A 78 9.15 -2.62 9.63
C GLU A 78 7.93 -1.89 10.20
N VAL A 79 7.31 -1.02 9.41
CA VAL A 79 6.10 -0.30 9.82
C VAL A 79 4.93 -1.26 10.03
N ALA A 80 4.74 -2.24 9.14
CA ALA A 80 3.68 -3.22 9.27
C ALA A 80 3.80 -4.03 10.57
N VAL A 81 5.02 -4.41 10.96
CA VAL A 81 5.31 -5.10 12.23
C VAL A 81 5.05 -4.17 13.41
N ALA A 82 5.58 -2.95 13.38
CA ALA A 82 5.52 -2.02 14.49
C ALA A 82 4.09 -1.53 14.79
N THR A 83 3.22 -1.54 13.78
CA THR A 83 1.81 -1.12 13.89
C THR A 83 0.83 -2.28 14.01
N ASP A 84 1.32 -3.54 14.07
CA ASP A 84 0.50 -4.76 14.05
C ASP A 84 -0.52 -4.78 12.88
N SER A 85 -0.12 -4.23 11.74
CA SER A 85 -0.97 -4.07 10.55
C SER A 85 -0.99 -5.33 9.70
N ILE A 86 -2.01 -5.51 8.87
CA ILE A 86 -2.00 -6.56 7.83
C ILE A 86 -1.45 -5.97 6.54
N LEU A 87 -0.36 -6.54 6.01
CA LEU A 87 0.22 -6.09 4.76
C LEU A 87 -0.70 -6.45 3.59
N PHE A 88 -1.09 -5.47 2.78
CA PHE A 88 -1.88 -5.70 1.59
C PHE A 88 -1.03 -5.44 0.34
N THR A 89 -0.79 -6.47 -0.48
CA THR A 89 0.13 -6.34 -1.62
C THR A 89 -0.23 -7.20 -2.83
N ALA A 90 0.18 -6.75 -4.02
CA ALA A 90 0.20 -7.54 -5.24
C ALA A 90 1.61 -7.97 -5.65
N ASP A 91 2.63 -7.53 -4.93
CA ASP A 91 4.03 -7.89 -5.14
C ASP A 91 4.33 -9.25 -4.50
N LYS A 92 4.86 -10.18 -5.30
CA LYS A 92 5.19 -11.53 -4.85
C LYS A 92 6.41 -11.55 -3.93
N GLY A 93 7.43 -10.74 -4.24
CA GLY A 93 8.66 -10.64 -3.45
C GLY A 93 8.38 -10.08 -2.07
N LEU A 94 7.63 -8.98 -1.99
CA LEU A 94 7.21 -8.38 -0.72
C LEU A 94 6.36 -9.36 0.11
N ARG A 95 5.43 -10.10 -0.53
CA ARG A 95 4.70 -11.19 0.14
C ARG A 95 5.65 -12.24 0.70
N ASP A 96 6.60 -12.71 -0.09
CA ASP A 96 7.54 -13.76 0.35
C ASP A 96 8.42 -13.29 1.52
N LYS A 97 8.85 -12.02 1.50
CA LYS A 97 9.53 -11.40 2.62
C LYS A 97 8.64 -11.35 3.87
N ALA A 98 7.40 -10.85 3.75
CA ALA A 98 6.43 -10.79 4.83
C ALA A 98 6.21 -12.17 5.49
N VAL A 99 6.01 -13.22 4.68
CA VAL A 99 5.83 -14.59 5.16
C VAL A 99 7.08 -15.08 5.91
N SER A 100 8.29 -14.75 5.44
CA SER A 100 9.53 -15.19 6.08
C SER A 100 9.72 -14.63 7.49
N ILE A 101 9.20 -13.41 7.75
CA ILE A 101 9.20 -12.78 9.07
C ILE A 101 7.89 -13.00 9.85
N LYS A 102 6.99 -13.85 9.35
CA LYS A 102 5.66 -14.14 9.94
C LYS A 102 4.73 -12.92 10.06
N GLN A 103 4.91 -11.92 9.20
CA GLN A 103 4.00 -10.78 9.09
C GLN A 103 2.70 -11.20 8.39
N PRO A 104 1.51 -10.91 8.96
CA PRO A 104 0.24 -11.11 8.27
C PRO A 104 0.20 -10.39 6.92
N VAL A 105 -0.17 -11.12 5.85
CA VAL A 105 -0.22 -10.57 4.49
C VAL A 105 -1.43 -11.05 3.71
N ILE A 106 -2.14 -10.13 3.09
CA ILE A 106 -3.15 -10.38 2.06
C ILE A 106 -2.48 -10.14 0.70
N TYR A 107 -2.31 -11.22 -0.05
CA TYR A 107 -1.72 -11.18 -1.39
C TYR A 107 -2.81 -11.29 -2.47
N ILE A 108 -2.88 -10.29 -3.36
CA ILE A 108 -3.72 -10.35 -4.55
C ILE A 108 -2.84 -10.51 -5.79
N SER A 109 -2.93 -11.68 -6.42
CA SER A 109 -2.18 -11.92 -7.66
C SER A 109 -2.57 -10.89 -8.75
N PRO A 110 -1.58 -10.27 -9.44
CA PRO A 110 -1.85 -9.30 -10.51
C PRO A 110 -2.82 -9.78 -11.59
N LYS A 111 -2.84 -11.09 -11.86
CA LYS A 111 -3.77 -11.70 -12.84
C LYS A 111 -5.25 -11.47 -12.52
N PHE A 112 -5.58 -11.21 -11.25
CA PHE A 112 -6.96 -10.97 -10.81
C PHE A 112 -7.33 -9.48 -10.75
N GLN A 113 -6.36 -8.56 -10.82
CA GLN A 113 -6.61 -7.13 -10.66
C GLN A 113 -7.65 -6.60 -11.66
N LYS A 114 -7.54 -6.97 -12.94
CA LYS A 114 -8.50 -6.55 -13.97
C LYS A 114 -9.91 -7.09 -13.70
N GLY A 115 -10.02 -8.31 -13.17
CA GLY A 115 -11.30 -8.90 -12.82
C GLY A 115 -11.94 -8.21 -11.61
N ILE A 116 -11.14 -7.91 -10.59
CA ILE A 116 -11.58 -7.21 -9.38
C ILE A 116 -12.07 -5.80 -9.71
N LYS A 117 -11.34 -5.05 -10.55
CA LYS A 117 -11.77 -3.71 -11.00
C LYS A 117 -13.13 -3.75 -11.72
N LYS A 118 -13.29 -4.67 -12.67
CA LYS A 118 -14.56 -4.88 -13.37
C LYS A 118 -15.70 -5.28 -12.45
N LEU A 119 -15.43 -5.97 -11.35
CA LEU A 119 -16.46 -6.31 -10.37
C LEU A 119 -16.89 -5.07 -9.60
N ALA A 120 -15.95 -4.21 -9.19
CA ALA A 120 -16.24 -2.98 -8.48
C ALA A 120 -17.09 -2.01 -9.32
N GLU A 121 -16.79 -1.87 -10.62
CA GLU A 121 -17.56 -1.06 -11.58
C GLU A 121 -19.04 -1.49 -11.71
N ARG A 122 -19.44 -2.68 -11.24
CA ARG A 122 -20.83 -3.16 -11.28
C ARG A 122 -21.65 -2.75 -10.06
N PHE A 123 -21.00 -2.19 -9.04
CA PHE A 123 -21.63 -1.73 -7.81
C PHE A 123 -21.67 -0.19 -7.70
N GLU A 124 -21.10 0.52 -8.70
CA GLU A 124 -21.32 1.95 -8.97
C GLU A 124 -22.55 2.16 -9.88
#